data_AF-B7K576-F1
#
_entry.id   AF-B7K576-F1
#
_cell.length_a   1.000
_cell.length_b   1.000
_cell.length_c   1.000
_cell.angle_alpha   90.00
_cell.angle_beta   90.00
_cell.angle_gamma   90.00
#
_symmetry.space_group_name_H-M   'P 1'
#
loop_
_entity.id
_entity.type
_entity.pdbx_description
1 polymer ?
#
loop_
_entity_poly.entity_id
_entity_poly.type
_entity_poly.pdbx_seq_one_letter_code
_entity_poly.pdbx_strand_id
1 'polypeptide(L)'
;MTAISNNVSNSVINNYIERVTELSQSSQHIPTTEELEKIASELGIEPEEIQAAQKQSHDHYIRAQGYMKLRHWDDAIAELQDAVVFNPSNLDMLISLAHAYMGRWQEKHHLQDEQSIRFRIRQCLDIKPDCQEALNLLAKLSNSLKLRQRIFITLVLGLSGVVIGVGSFLWLSDAFPNFFNRQSKIEQLEQQFLAEIYQLQQQQEAVKAEILTLQQSNNQQYQQNLSLLKNRINQLEKKLTILQQKIVDLEKSQPSKLTPKPSNQDMENNKQIIDSMIIRR
;
A
#
# COMPACT_ATOMS: atom_id res chain seq x y z
N MET A 1 29.83 12.86 -17.92
CA MET A 1 28.97 13.80 -17.18
C MET A 1 27.53 13.28 -16.97
N THR A 2 27.14 12.16 -17.58
CA THR A 2 25.79 11.57 -17.50
C THR A 2 25.44 10.88 -16.17
N ALA A 3 26.43 10.31 -15.46
CA ALA A 3 26.16 9.58 -14.21
C ALA A 3 25.78 10.48 -13.01
N ILE A 4 26.27 11.72 -12.98
CA ILE A 4 26.00 12.67 -11.87
C ILE A 4 24.60 13.28 -12.03
N SER A 5 24.19 13.59 -13.28
CA SER A 5 22.85 14.11 -13.57
C SER A 5 21.75 13.12 -13.19
N ASN A 6 21.92 11.84 -13.52
CA ASN A 6 20.92 10.81 -13.22
C ASN A 6 20.72 10.59 -11.71
N ASN A 7 21.77 10.77 -10.90
CA ASN A 7 21.69 10.55 -9.45
C ASN A 7 21.01 11.73 -8.74
N VAL A 8 21.24 12.95 -9.24
CA VAL A 8 20.55 14.15 -8.76
C VAL A 8 19.06 14.11 -9.13
N SER A 9 18.70 13.81 -10.39
CA SER A 9 17.30 13.68 -10.82
C SER A 9 16.54 12.59 -10.03
N ASN A 10 17.17 11.44 -9.76
CA ASN A 10 16.55 10.41 -8.90
C ASN A 10 16.33 10.88 -7.46
N SER A 11 17.26 11.64 -6.88
CA SER A 11 17.10 12.17 -5.52
C SER A 11 15.99 13.22 -5.44
N VAL A 12 15.85 14.06 -6.47
CA VAL A 12 14.83 15.11 -6.55
C VAL A 12 13.43 14.51 -6.72
N ILE A 13 13.28 13.49 -7.59
CA ILE A 13 12.01 12.77 -7.76
C ILE A 13 11.61 12.04 -6.46
N ASN A 14 12.57 11.41 -5.77
CA ASN A 14 12.27 10.76 -4.49
C ASN A 14 11.82 11.77 -3.42
N ASN A 15 12.48 12.92 -3.34
CA ASN A 15 12.08 14.00 -2.45
C ASN A 15 10.68 14.54 -2.80
N TYR A 16 10.35 14.61 -4.08
CA TYR A 16 9.00 14.97 -4.54
C TYR A 16 7.97 13.93 -4.07
N ILE A 17 8.21 12.64 -4.31
CA ILE A 17 7.32 11.56 -3.86
C ILE A 17 7.15 11.60 -2.34
N GLU A 18 8.24 11.77 -1.60
CA GLU A 18 8.21 11.89 -0.15
C GLU A 18 7.35 13.08 0.29
N ARG A 19 7.54 14.25 -0.32
CA ARG A 19 6.81 15.46 0.05
C ARG A 19 5.31 15.38 -0.26
N VAL A 20 4.96 14.82 -1.42
CA VAL A 20 3.56 14.55 -1.81
C VAL A 20 2.92 13.55 -0.85
N THR A 21 3.66 12.52 -0.45
CA THR A 21 3.18 11.52 0.51
C THR A 21 3.00 12.10 1.90
N GLU A 22 3.96 12.90 2.39
CA GLU A 22 3.86 13.62 3.66
C GLU A 22 2.66 14.58 3.69
N LEU A 23 2.45 15.35 2.61
CA LEU A 23 1.31 16.24 2.51
C LEU A 23 -0.01 15.45 2.59
N SER A 24 -0.07 14.30 1.92
CA SER A 24 -1.26 13.45 1.96
C SER A 24 -1.53 12.85 3.34
N GLN A 25 -0.47 12.41 4.04
CA GLN A 25 -0.59 11.81 5.36
C GLN A 25 -0.88 12.84 6.47
N SER A 26 -0.22 14.00 6.42
CA SER A 26 -0.36 15.04 7.46
C SER A 26 -1.70 15.75 7.41
N SER A 27 -2.19 16.07 6.21
CA SER A 27 -3.43 16.83 6.03
C SER A 27 -4.66 15.94 5.89
N GLN A 28 -4.51 14.61 5.84
CA GLN A 28 -5.56 13.67 5.39
C GLN A 28 -6.26 14.16 4.11
N HIS A 29 -5.51 14.87 3.28
CA HIS A 29 -5.96 15.55 2.07
C HIS A 29 -5.28 14.89 0.87
N ILE A 30 -5.91 14.93 -0.29
CA ILE A 30 -5.30 14.45 -1.52
C ILE A 30 -4.69 15.66 -2.22
N PRO A 31 -3.36 15.69 -2.41
CA PRO A 31 -2.71 16.82 -3.05
C PRO A 31 -3.35 17.18 -4.39
N THR A 32 -3.76 18.43 -4.52
CA THR A 32 -4.30 19.02 -5.76
C THR A 32 -3.18 19.27 -6.76
N THR A 33 -3.51 19.41 -8.04
CA THR A 33 -2.52 19.69 -9.10
C THR A 33 -1.71 20.95 -8.80
N GLU A 34 -2.33 22.00 -8.27
CA GLU A 34 -1.65 23.25 -7.90
C GLU A 34 -0.65 23.04 -6.75
N GLU A 35 -0.98 22.22 -5.76
CA GLU A 35 -0.07 21.88 -4.67
C GLU A 35 1.11 21.04 -5.16
N LEU A 36 0.88 20.13 -6.11
CA LEU A 36 1.94 19.34 -6.74
C LEU A 36 2.91 20.24 -7.51
N GLU A 37 2.40 21.20 -8.29
CA GLU A 37 3.22 22.18 -9.01
C GLU A 37 4.03 23.06 -8.06
N LYS A 38 3.43 23.47 -6.94
CA LYS A 38 4.13 24.23 -5.90
C LYS A 38 5.27 23.42 -5.27
N ILE A 39 5.01 22.17 -4.89
CA ILE A 39 6.06 21.27 -4.35
C ILE A 39 7.18 21.09 -5.37
N ALA A 40 6.84 20.89 -6.64
CA ALA A 40 7.82 20.72 -7.69
C ALA A 40 8.69 21.98 -7.88
N SER A 41 8.07 23.16 -7.87
CA SER A 41 8.78 24.45 -7.93
C SER A 41 9.68 24.68 -6.71
N GLU A 42 9.22 24.34 -5.50
CA GLU A 42 10.02 24.44 -4.26
C GLU A 42 11.25 23.53 -4.28
N LEU A 43 11.15 22.37 -4.95
CA LEU A 43 12.25 21.41 -5.11
C LEU A 43 13.15 21.72 -6.32
N GLY A 44 12.85 22.77 -7.09
CA GLY A 44 13.59 23.14 -8.29
C GLY A 44 13.42 22.13 -9.44
N ILE A 45 12.28 21.45 -9.49
CA ILE A 45 11.91 20.55 -10.59
C ILE A 45 11.41 21.40 -11.74
N GLU A 46 12.02 21.24 -12.90
CA GLU A 46 11.60 21.98 -14.09
C GLU A 46 10.24 21.47 -14.60
N PRO A 47 9.38 22.33 -15.18
CA PRO A 47 8.08 21.91 -15.71
C PRO A 47 8.16 20.75 -16.71
N GLU A 48 9.25 20.67 -17.47
CA GLU A 48 9.52 19.57 -18.42
C GLU A 48 9.71 18.22 -17.70
N GLU A 49 10.36 18.21 -16.53
CA GLU A 49 10.54 17.00 -15.71
C GLU A 49 9.21 16.54 -15.09
N ILE A 50 8.36 17.49 -14.67
CA ILE A 50 6.99 17.19 -14.20
C ILE A 50 6.17 16.57 -15.33
N GLN A 51 6.25 17.15 -16.53
CA GLN A 51 5.54 16.63 -17.69
C GLN A 51 6.04 15.22 -18.07
N ALA A 52 7.34 14.96 -17.97
CA ALA A 52 7.90 13.63 -18.17
C ALA A 52 7.39 12.63 -17.12
N ALA A 53 7.32 13.01 -15.84
CA ALA A 53 6.78 12.18 -14.78
C ALA A 53 5.27 11.90 -14.95
N GLN A 54 4.49 12.90 -15.35
CA GLN A 54 3.07 12.73 -15.67
C GLN A 54 2.86 11.80 -16.86
N LYS A 55 3.71 11.92 -17.90
CA LYS A 55 3.70 11.01 -19.04
C LYS A 55 4.02 9.58 -18.60
N GLN A 56 5.04 9.39 -17.75
CA GLN A 56 5.38 8.09 -17.21
C GLN A 56 4.21 7.48 -16.41
N SER A 57 3.56 8.27 -15.55
CA SER A 57 2.35 7.87 -14.84
C SER A 57 1.23 7.43 -15.78
N HIS A 58 1.02 8.14 -16.88
CA HIS A 58 0.07 7.74 -17.90
C HIS A 58 0.46 6.41 -18.57
N ASP A 59 1.73 6.20 -18.87
CA ASP A 59 2.20 4.94 -19.47
C ASP A 59 1.97 3.75 -18.51
N HIS A 60 2.24 3.91 -17.22
CA HIS A 60 1.88 2.93 -16.17
C HIS A 60 0.37 2.64 -16.17
N TYR A 61 -0.46 3.68 -16.22
CA TYR A 61 -1.91 3.54 -16.26
C TYR A 61 -2.40 2.73 -17.49
N ILE A 62 -1.85 3.02 -18.68
CA ILE A 62 -2.21 2.29 -19.90
C ILE A 62 -1.82 0.80 -19.82
N ARG A 63 -0.62 0.49 -19.31
CA ARG A 63 -0.21 -0.91 -19.09
C ARG A 63 -1.13 -1.63 -18.11
N ALA A 64 -1.48 -0.97 -17.00
CA ALA A 64 -2.40 -1.52 -16.02
C ALA A 64 -3.78 -1.84 -16.61
N GLN A 65 -4.33 -0.98 -17.46
CA GLN A 65 -5.57 -1.27 -18.17
C GLN A 65 -5.47 -2.54 -19.04
N GLY A 66 -4.32 -2.76 -19.67
CA GLY A 66 -4.00 -3.99 -20.38
C GLY A 66 -4.04 -5.21 -19.45
N TYR A 67 -3.35 -5.16 -18.32
CA TYR A 67 -3.36 -6.22 -17.32
C TYR A 67 -4.75 -6.50 -16.73
N MET A 68 -5.54 -5.46 -16.46
CA MET A 68 -6.92 -5.59 -15.98
C MET A 68 -7.81 -6.33 -16.98
N LYS A 69 -7.68 -6.05 -18.29
CA LYS A 69 -8.43 -6.76 -19.34
C LYS A 69 -8.12 -8.26 -19.36
N LEU A 70 -6.87 -8.64 -19.05
CA LEU A 70 -6.41 -10.01 -18.96
C LEU A 70 -6.60 -10.63 -17.57
N ARG A 71 -7.20 -9.90 -16.62
CA ARG A 71 -7.37 -10.30 -15.21
C ARG A 71 -6.05 -10.59 -14.48
N HIS A 72 -4.94 -10.01 -14.93
CA HIS A 72 -3.67 -10.05 -14.21
C HIS A 72 -3.69 -8.97 -13.12
N TRP A 73 -4.45 -9.24 -12.05
CA TRP A 73 -4.75 -8.22 -11.05
C TRP A 73 -3.53 -7.76 -10.26
N ASP A 74 -2.59 -8.67 -9.97
CA ASP A 74 -1.38 -8.33 -9.24
C ASP A 74 -0.50 -7.34 -10.03
N ASP A 75 -0.29 -7.59 -11.32
CA ASP A 75 0.46 -6.70 -12.22
C ASP A 75 -0.27 -5.36 -12.44
N ALA A 76 -1.59 -5.42 -12.63
CA ALA A 76 -2.41 -4.22 -12.75
C ALA A 76 -2.32 -3.33 -11.50
N ILE A 77 -2.37 -3.93 -10.30
CA ILE A 77 -2.25 -3.19 -9.04
C ILE A 77 -0.88 -2.52 -8.93
N ALA A 78 0.20 -3.23 -9.26
CA ALA A 78 1.56 -2.68 -9.20
C ALA A 78 1.70 -1.46 -10.13
N GLU A 79 1.31 -1.60 -11.40
CA GLU A 79 1.36 -0.51 -12.37
C GLU A 79 0.47 0.68 -11.96
N LEU A 80 -0.73 0.42 -11.43
CA LEU A 80 -1.60 1.48 -10.94
C LEU A 80 -1.02 2.19 -9.72
N GLN A 81 -0.40 1.46 -8.79
CA GLN A 81 0.25 2.08 -7.63
C GLN A 81 1.33 3.06 -8.07
N ASP A 82 2.16 2.69 -9.06
CA ASP A 82 3.17 3.59 -9.63
C ASP A 82 2.52 4.79 -10.35
N ALA A 83 1.42 4.57 -11.07
CA ALA A 83 0.71 5.65 -11.74
C ALA A 83 0.16 6.70 -10.76
N VAL A 84 -0.47 6.27 -9.66
CA VAL A 84 -1.14 7.17 -8.71
C VAL A 84 -0.13 7.99 -7.88
N VAL A 85 1.13 7.54 -7.75
CA VAL A 85 2.19 8.28 -7.02
C VAL A 85 2.40 9.68 -7.61
N PHE A 86 2.43 9.79 -8.94
CA PHE A 86 2.66 11.07 -9.62
C PHE A 86 1.38 11.89 -9.80
N ASN A 87 0.22 11.24 -9.75
CA ASN A 87 -1.09 11.86 -9.96
C ASN A 87 -2.10 11.39 -8.88
N PRO A 88 -1.89 11.78 -7.61
CA PRO A 88 -2.67 11.27 -6.47
C PRO A 88 -4.15 11.65 -6.50
N SER A 89 -4.50 12.74 -7.19
CA SER A 89 -5.87 13.25 -7.34
C SER A 89 -6.58 12.78 -8.62
N ASN A 90 -5.94 11.93 -9.44
CA ASN A 90 -6.56 11.45 -10.66
C ASN A 90 -7.65 10.39 -10.35
N LEU A 91 -8.91 10.79 -10.56
CA LEU A 91 -10.07 9.94 -10.31
C LEU A 91 -10.03 8.62 -11.08
N ASP A 92 -9.68 8.64 -12.37
CA ASP A 92 -9.70 7.45 -13.22
C ASP A 92 -8.67 6.42 -12.75
N MET A 93 -7.48 6.87 -12.34
CA MET A 93 -6.42 6.00 -11.80
C MET A 93 -6.82 5.42 -10.44
N LEU A 94 -7.40 6.22 -9.54
CA LEU A 94 -7.87 5.77 -8.23
C LEU A 94 -9.00 4.74 -8.35
N ILE A 95 -9.98 5.01 -9.21
CA ILE A 95 -11.11 4.11 -9.51
C ILE A 95 -10.58 2.81 -10.12
N SER A 96 -9.70 2.89 -11.11
CA SER A 96 -9.09 1.71 -11.74
C SER A 96 -8.32 0.86 -10.73
N LEU A 97 -7.58 1.48 -9.81
CA LEU A 97 -6.89 0.78 -8.72
C LEU A 97 -7.87 0.09 -7.77
N ALA A 98 -8.97 0.75 -7.40
CA ALA A 98 -10.03 0.13 -6.62
C ALA A 98 -10.67 -1.06 -7.36
N HIS A 99 -10.86 -0.95 -8.68
CA HIS A 99 -11.35 -2.04 -9.52
C HIS A 99 -10.36 -3.22 -9.59
N ALA A 100 -9.06 -2.96 -9.70
CA ALA A 100 -8.04 -4.00 -9.72
C ALA A 100 -7.99 -4.76 -8.39
N TYR A 101 -8.05 -4.05 -7.25
CA TYR A 101 -8.22 -4.68 -5.94
C TYR A 101 -9.52 -5.48 -5.83
N MET A 102 -10.64 -4.96 -6.35
CA MET A 102 -11.90 -5.70 -6.37
C MET A 102 -11.80 -6.98 -7.19
N GLY A 103 -11.15 -6.95 -8.35
CA GLY A 103 -10.88 -8.14 -9.17
C GLY A 103 -10.10 -9.20 -8.39
N ARG A 104 -9.00 -8.80 -7.74
CA ARG A 104 -8.20 -9.70 -6.90
C ARG A 104 -8.96 -10.22 -5.68
N TRP A 105 -9.74 -9.36 -5.03
CA TRP A 105 -10.57 -9.73 -3.88
C TRP A 105 -11.64 -10.76 -4.25
N GLN A 106 -12.21 -10.67 -5.46
CA GLN A 106 -13.18 -11.64 -5.95
C GLN A 106 -12.56 -13.03 -6.17
N GLU A 107 -11.26 -13.11 -6.45
CA GLU A 107 -10.54 -14.37 -6.66
C GLU A 107 -9.96 -14.95 -5.36
N LYS A 108 -9.30 -14.10 -4.56
CA LYS A 108 -8.49 -14.53 -3.40
C LYS A 108 -9.13 -14.21 -2.06
N HIS A 109 -10.13 -13.33 -2.02
CA HIS A 109 -10.86 -12.94 -0.82
C HIS A 109 -10.00 -12.41 0.34
N HIS A 110 -8.87 -11.79 0.03
CA HIS A 110 -7.96 -11.23 1.02
C HIS A 110 -8.55 -9.98 1.69
N LEU A 111 -8.50 -9.91 3.02
CA LEU A 111 -9.00 -8.77 3.79
C LEU A 111 -8.28 -7.45 3.44
N GLN A 112 -7.00 -7.53 3.08
CA GLN A 112 -6.23 -6.36 2.68
C GLN A 112 -6.79 -5.71 1.41
N ASP A 113 -7.30 -6.50 0.46
CA ASP A 113 -7.92 -5.95 -0.75
C ASP A 113 -9.22 -5.22 -0.41
N GLU A 114 -10.04 -5.74 0.51
CA GLU A 114 -11.23 -5.03 0.98
C GLU A 114 -10.89 -3.65 1.57
N GLN A 115 -9.87 -3.60 2.43
CA GLN A 115 -9.41 -2.36 3.04
C GLN A 115 -8.91 -1.38 1.98
N SER A 116 -8.11 -1.85 1.02
CA SER A 116 -7.59 -1.04 -0.09
C SER A 116 -8.71 -0.51 -0.98
N ILE A 117 -9.73 -1.31 -1.31
CA ILE A 117 -10.89 -0.86 -2.08
C ILE A 117 -11.60 0.28 -1.36
N ARG A 118 -11.91 0.10 -0.07
CA ARG A 118 -12.58 1.14 0.73
C ARG A 118 -11.75 2.41 0.84
N PHE A 119 -10.44 2.26 1.01
CA PHE A 119 -9.53 3.39 1.07
C PHE A 119 -9.54 4.21 -0.22
N ARG A 120 -9.38 3.54 -1.38
CA ARG A 120 -9.41 4.21 -2.69
C ARG A 120 -10.76 4.85 -2.99
N ILE A 121 -11.87 4.19 -2.65
CA ILE A 121 -13.21 4.76 -2.80
C ILE A 121 -13.37 6.04 -1.97
N ARG A 122 -12.89 6.06 -0.72
CA ARG A 122 -12.93 7.29 0.10
C ARG A 122 -12.17 8.41 -0.59
N GLN A 123 -10.97 8.12 -1.09
CA GLN A 123 -10.20 9.11 -1.83
C GLN A 123 -10.95 9.67 -3.04
N CYS A 124 -11.64 8.82 -3.81
CA CYS A 124 -12.48 9.28 -4.92
C CYS A 124 -13.63 10.19 -4.44
N LEU A 125 -14.25 9.87 -3.31
CA LEU A 125 -15.37 10.64 -2.74
C LEU A 125 -14.91 11.96 -2.10
N ASP A 126 -13.68 12.01 -1.59
CA ASP A 126 -13.06 13.23 -1.08
C ASP A 126 -12.79 14.23 -2.23
N ILE A 127 -12.40 13.73 -3.41
CA ILE A 127 -12.21 14.54 -4.63
C ILE A 127 -13.58 14.92 -5.24
N LYS A 128 -14.46 13.93 -5.38
CA LYS A 128 -15.78 14.07 -6.03
C LYS A 128 -16.86 13.32 -5.23
N PRO A 129 -17.63 14.02 -4.35
CA PRO A 129 -18.62 13.40 -3.48
C PRO A 129 -19.73 12.63 -4.20
N ASP A 130 -20.07 13.02 -5.43
CA ASP A 130 -21.09 12.39 -6.28
C ASP A 130 -20.48 11.41 -7.31
N CYS A 131 -19.29 10.86 -7.04
CA CYS A 131 -18.65 9.89 -7.92
C CYS A 131 -19.47 8.58 -7.99
N GLN A 132 -20.34 8.50 -9.00
CA GLN A 132 -21.24 7.37 -9.20
C GLN A 132 -20.49 6.04 -9.32
N GLU A 133 -19.33 6.03 -9.97
CA GLU A 133 -18.53 4.82 -10.15
C GLU A 133 -17.96 4.29 -8.84
N ALA A 134 -17.42 5.17 -7.99
CA ALA A 134 -16.95 4.81 -6.65
C ALA A 134 -18.08 4.31 -5.75
N LEU A 135 -19.26 4.96 -5.79
CA LEU A 135 -20.45 4.53 -5.05
C LEU A 135 -20.97 3.17 -5.53
N ASN A 136 -21.00 2.94 -6.85
CA ASN A 136 -21.37 1.66 -7.44
C ASN A 136 -20.40 0.55 -7.01
N LEU A 137 -19.10 0.84 -6.99
CA LEU A 137 -18.09 -0.11 -6.53
C LEU A 137 -18.25 -0.44 -5.04
N LEU A 138 -18.55 0.55 -4.21
CA LEU A 138 -18.84 0.36 -2.78
C LEU A 138 -20.07 -0.52 -2.57
N ALA A 139 -21.15 -0.26 -3.32
CA ALA A 139 -22.37 -1.05 -3.28
C ALA A 139 -22.09 -2.51 -3.68
N LYS A 140 -21.31 -2.71 -4.76
CA LYS A 140 -20.90 -4.04 -5.23
C LYS A 140 -20.11 -4.81 -4.16
N LEU A 141 -19.13 -4.16 -3.53
CA LEU A 141 -18.34 -4.74 -2.43
C LEU A 141 -19.22 -5.11 -1.22
N SER A 142 -20.15 -4.23 -0.84
CA SER A 142 -21.04 -4.50 0.30
C SER A 142 -21.97 -5.69 0.05
N ASN A 143 -22.46 -5.84 -1.17
CA ASN A 143 -23.34 -6.93 -1.56
C ASN A 143 -22.60 -8.27 -1.62
N SER A 144 -21.36 -8.28 -2.14
CA SER A 144 -20.53 -9.49 -2.17
C SER A 144 -20.15 -9.97 -0.76
N LEU A 145 -19.86 -9.04 0.16
CA LEU A 145 -19.61 -9.37 1.57
C LEU A 145 -20.85 -9.97 2.26
N LYS A 146 -22.03 -9.35 2.08
CA LYS A 146 -23.30 -9.88 2.63
C LYS A 146 -23.61 -11.27 2.11
N LEU A 147 -23.42 -11.51 0.80
CA LEU A 147 -23.66 -12.82 0.20
C LEU A 147 -22.73 -13.87 0.80
N ARG A 148 -21.43 -13.56 0.95
CA ARG A 148 -20.45 -14.46 1.55
C ARG A 148 -20.78 -14.78 3.01
N GLN A 149 -21.18 -13.76 3.77
CA GLN A 149 -21.60 -13.94 5.17
C GLN A 149 -22.82 -14.86 5.29
N ARG A 150 -23.82 -14.71 4.40
CA ARG A 150 -24.98 -15.61 4.35
C ARG A 150 -24.58 -17.05 4.05
N ILE A 151 -23.72 -17.28 3.06
CA ILE A 151 -23.25 -18.64 2.69
C ILE A 151 -22.52 -19.29 3.87
N PHE A 152 -21.67 -18.52 4.57
CA PHE A 152 -20.96 -19.02 5.74
C PHE A 152 -21.92 -19.45 6.86
N ILE A 153 -22.92 -18.61 7.18
CA ILE A 153 -23.95 -18.93 8.19
C ILE A 153 -24.73 -20.20 7.80
N THR A 154 -25.13 -20.33 6.52
CA THR A 154 -25.88 -21.52 6.07
C THR A 154 -25.05 -22.80 6.15
N LEU A 155 -23.74 -22.74 5.87
CA LEU A 155 -22.86 -23.92 5.97
C LEU A 155 -22.66 -24.35 7.42
N VAL A 156 -22.47 -23.40 8.34
CA VAL A 156 -22.31 -23.68 9.77
C VAL A 156 -23.59 -24.30 10.36
N LEU A 157 -24.76 -23.76 10.01
CA LEU A 157 -26.06 -24.32 10.44
C LEU A 157 -26.38 -25.68 9.79
N GLY A 158 -25.99 -25.86 8.52
CA GLY A 158 -26.18 -27.14 7.81
C GLY A 158 -25.35 -28.28 8.38
N LEU A 159 -24.06 -28.04 8.68
CA LEU A 159 -23.17 -29.05 9.24
C LEU A 159 -23.53 -29.42 10.69
N SER A 160 -23.98 -28.44 11.50
CA SER A 160 -24.48 -28.73 12.86
C SER A 160 -25.79 -29.54 12.85
N GLY A 161 -26.63 -29.40 11.82
CA GLY A 161 -27.82 -30.24 11.63
C GLY A 161 -27.52 -31.70 11.27
N VAL A 162 -26.46 -31.97 10.51
CA VAL A 162 -26.11 -33.34 10.07
C VAL A 162 -25.48 -34.18 11.19
N VAL A 163 -24.72 -33.56 12.10
CA VAL A 163 -24.15 -34.27 13.28
C VAL A 163 -25.25 -34.71 14.26
N ILE A 164 -26.40 -34.03 14.30
CA ILE A 164 -27.57 -34.41 15.11
C ILE A 164 -28.50 -35.40 14.36
N GLY A 165 -28.44 -35.44 13.03
CA GLY A 165 -29.42 -36.12 12.18
C GLY A 165 -29.30 -37.65 12.04
N VAL A 166 -28.13 -38.25 12.24
CA VAL A 166 -27.96 -39.71 11.98
C VAL A 166 -28.08 -40.57 13.24
N GLY A 167 -27.97 -39.98 14.45
CA GLY A 167 -28.17 -40.69 15.72
C GLY A 167 -29.59 -40.58 16.31
N SER A 168 -30.40 -39.62 15.87
CA SER A 168 -31.56 -39.16 16.64
C SER A 168 -32.94 -39.49 16.03
N PHE A 169 -33.00 -40.12 14.85
CA PHE A 169 -34.27 -40.31 14.14
C PHE A 169 -35.19 -41.40 14.72
N LEU A 170 -34.70 -42.24 15.64
CA LEU A 170 -35.49 -43.32 16.24
C LEU A 170 -35.96 -43.05 17.68
N TRP A 171 -35.77 -41.84 18.21
CA TRP A 171 -36.16 -41.48 19.59
C TRP A 171 -36.99 -40.19 19.67
N LEU A 172 -37.69 -39.80 18.59
CA LEU A 172 -38.49 -38.57 18.54
C LEU A 172 -39.98 -38.77 18.23
N SER A 173 -40.48 -40.01 18.08
CA SER A 173 -41.91 -40.25 17.84
C SER A 173 -42.77 -40.17 19.11
N ASP A 174 -42.20 -40.40 20.30
CA ASP A 174 -42.96 -40.47 21.55
C ASP A 174 -42.89 -39.18 22.39
N ALA A 175 -42.13 -38.17 21.96
CA ALA A 175 -41.84 -36.98 22.76
C ALA A 175 -42.71 -35.74 22.44
N PHE A 176 -43.75 -35.87 21.60
CA PHE A 176 -44.61 -34.74 21.21
C PHE A 176 -46.11 -34.92 21.51
N PRO A 177 -46.56 -34.86 22.78
CA PRO A 177 -47.96 -34.52 23.07
C PRO A 177 -48.18 -33.13 23.68
N ASN A 178 -47.14 -32.38 24.09
CA ASN A 178 -47.32 -31.16 24.90
C ASN A 178 -46.79 -29.87 24.23
N PHE A 179 -47.30 -29.54 23.05
CA PHE A 179 -46.93 -28.32 22.30
C PHE A 179 -47.57 -27.02 22.86
N PHE A 180 -48.48 -27.08 23.85
CA PHE A 180 -49.27 -25.92 24.31
C PHE A 180 -48.82 -25.26 25.62
N ASN A 181 -47.64 -25.60 26.19
CA ASN A 181 -47.19 -25.02 27.46
C ASN A 181 -45.81 -24.32 27.40
N ARG A 182 -45.42 -23.79 26.23
CA ARG A 182 -44.06 -23.27 25.92
C ARG A 182 -43.77 -21.82 26.33
N GLN A 183 -44.75 -21.06 26.82
CA GLN A 183 -44.56 -19.61 27.02
C GLN A 183 -43.47 -19.27 28.05
N SER A 184 -43.41 -20.00 29.18
CA SER A 184 -42.47 -19.69 30.28
C SER A 184 -41.03 -20.19 30.07
N LYS A 185 -40.83 -21.22 29.25
CA LYS A 185 -39.49 -21.73 28.93
C LYS A 185 -38.78 -20.91 27.86
N ILE A 186 -39.53 -20.27 26.97
CA ILE A 186 -38.98 -19.37 25.95
C ILE A 186 -38.41 -18.11 26.62
N GLU A 187 -39.11 -17.54 27.61
CA GLU A 187 -38.62 -16.38 28.38
C GLU A 187 -37.33 -16.69 29.16
N GLN A 188 -37.22 -17.88 29.77
CA GLN A 188 -36.00 -18.30 30.45
C GLN A 188 -34.83 -18.50 29.48
N LEU A 189 -35.11 -19.01 28.30
CA LEU A 189 -34.12 -19.23 27.25
C LEU A 189 -33.64 -17.89 26.65
N GLU A 190 -34.54 -16.93 26.45
CA GLU A 190 -34.20 -15.57 26.02
C GLU A 190 -33.31 -14.87 27.06
N GLN A 191 -33.61 -15.00 28.35
CA GLN A 191 -32.76 -14.44 29.41
C GLN A 191 -31.35 -15.05 29.42
N GLN A 192 -31.23 -16.37 29.21
CA GLN A 192 -29.93 -17.03 29.09
C GLN A 192 -29.16 -16.57 27.85
N PHE A 193 -29.83 -16.48 26.70
CA PHE A 193 -29.20 -15.99 25.47
C PHE A 193 -28.78 -14.53 25.56
N LEU A 194 -29.58 -13.67 26.19
CA LEU A 194 -29.22 -12.26 26.39
C LEU A 194 -28.01 -12.12 27.32
N ALA A 195 -27.90 -12.95 28.36
CA ALA A 195 -26.73 -12.96 29.25
C ALA A 195 -25.46 -13.43 28.52
N GLU A 196 -25.58 -14.44 27.65
CA GLU A 196 -24.46 -14.95 26.86
C GLU A 196 -24.03 -13.94 25.78
N ILE A 197 -24.97 -13.27 25.10
CA ILE A 197 -24.69 -12.18 24.17
C ILE A 197 -23.96 -11.03 24.88
N TYR A 198 -24.40 -10.68 26.09
CA TYR A 198 -23.76 -9.65 26.90
C TYR A 198 -22.32 -10.03 27.29
N GLN A 199 -22.11 -11.28 27.71
CA GLN A 199 -20.76 -11.80 28.01
C GLN A 199 -19.86 -11.80 26.77
N LEU A 200 -20.37 -12.23 25.61
CA LEU A 200 -19.62 -12.24 24.36
C LEU A 200 -19.23 -10.83 23.92
N GLN A 201 -20.11 -9.84 24.09
CA GLN A 201 -19.76 -8.44 23.83
C GLN A 201 -18.65 -7.94 24.76
N GLN A 202 -18.70 -8.31 26.04
CA GLN A 202 -17.66 -7.94 26.99
C GLN A 202 -16.29 -8.54 26.63
N GLN A 203 -16.28 -9.82 26.21
CA GLN A 203 -15.06 -10.47 25.72
C GLN A 203 -14.54 -9.81 24.45
N GLN A 204 -15.44 -9.40 23.55
CA GLN A 204 -15.05 -8.70 22.32
C GLN A 204 -14.40 -7.35 22.61
N GLU A 205 -14.88 -6.59 23.59
CA GLU A 205 -14.26 -5.34 24.02
C GLU A 205 -12.89 -5.57 24.68
N ALA A 206 -12.74 -6.63 25.49
CA ALA A 206 -11.44 -6.98 26.07
C ALA A 206 -10.41 -7.33 24.99
N VAL A 207 -10.81 -8.12 23.98
CA VAL A 207 -9.94 -8.47 22.83
C VAL A 207 -9.61 -7.24 21.98
N LYS A 208 -10.57 -6.33 21.74
CA LYS A 208 -10.30 -5.07 21.05
C LYS A 208 -9.28 -4.21 21.80
N ALA A 209 -9.42 -4.11 23.12
CA ALA A 209 -8.46 -3.39 23.95
C ALA A 209 -7.07 -4.00 23.86
N GLU A 210 -6.96 -5.34 23.91
CA GLU A 210 -5.68 -6.05 23.75
C GLU A 210 -5.05 -5.78 22.37
N ILE A 211 -5.82 -5.88 21.29
CA ILE A 211 -5.35 -5.54 19.93
C ILE A 211 -4.84 -4.11 19.85
N LEU A 212 -5.56 -3.16 20.47
CA LEU A 212 -5.17 -1.75 20.48
C LEU A 212 -3.86 -1.53 21.25
N THR A 213 -3.67 -2.22 22.38
CA THR A 213 -2.41 -2.17 23.13
C THR A 213 -1.24 -2.78 22.36
N LEU A 214 -1.46 -3.91 21.66
CA LEU A 214 -0.45 -4.53 20.80
C LEU A 214 -0.06 -3.61 19.64
N GLN A 215 -1.05 -2.96 19.00
CA GLN A 215 -0.79 -1.99 17.95
C GLN A 215 0.00 -0.78 18.47
N GLN A 216 -0.37 -0.23 19.63
CA GLN A 216 0.37 0.87 20.25
C GLN A 216 1.82 0.48 20.58
N SER A 217 2.03 -0.70 21.17
CA SER A 217 3.37 -1.22 21.49
C SER A 217 4.22 -1.40 20.22
N ASN A 218 3.65 -1.98 19.16
CA ASN A 218 4.36 -2.19 17.91
C ASN A 218 4.71 -0.85 17.23
N ASN A 219 3.79 0.11 17.26
CA ASN A 219 4.04 1.45 16.74
C ASN A 219 5.15 2.18 17.52
N GLN A 220 5.17 2.04 18.85
CA GLN A 220 6.28 2.56 19.68
C GLN A 220 7.63 1.93 19.32
N GLN A 221 7.67 0.61 19.12
CA GLN A 221 8.88 -0.09 18.71
C GLN A 221 9.36 0.37 17.32
N TYR A 222 8.44 0.60 16.38
CA TYR A 222 8.75 1.15 15.07
C TYR A 222 9.38 2.55 15.17
N GLN A 223 8.81 3.43 15.99
CA GLN A 223 9.33 4.78 16.23
C GLN A 223 10.73 4.76 16.86
N GLN A 224 10.97 3.86 17.83
CA GLN A 224 12.29 3.67 18.42
C GLN A 224 13.33 3.24 17.37
N ASN A 225 12.99 2.25 16.54
CA ASN A 225 13.86 1.78 15.46
C ASN A 225 14.15 2.88 14.44
N LEU A 226 13.16 3.70 14.08
CA LEU A 226 13.35 4.86 13.20
C LEU A 226 14.31 5.88 13.82
N SER A 227 14.15 6.20 15.10
CA SER A 227 15.05 7.14 15.78
C SER A 227 16.49 6.63 15.85
N LEU A 228 16.68 5.31 16.09
CA LEU A 228 17.98 4.66 16.09
C LEU A 228 18.62 4.73 14.69
N LEU A 229 17.84 4.43 13.66
CA LEU A 229 18.30 4.48 12.27
C LEU A 229 18.70 5.90 11.86
N LYS A 230 17.87 6.90 12.20
CA LYS A 230 18.14 8.32 11.97
C LYS A 230 19.43 8.78 12.67
N ASN A 231 19.63 8.39 13.92
CA ASN A 231 20.88 8.68 14.64
C ASN A 231 22.10 8.05 13.97
N ARG A 232 21.96 6.83 13.45
CA ARG A 232 23.05 6.13 12.73
C ARG A 232 23.36 6.79 11.38
N ILE A 233 22.34 7.23 10.65
CA ILE A 233 22.50 8.02 9.42
C ILE A 233 23.27 9.32 9.71
N ASN A 234 22.84 10.09 10.71
CA ASN A 234 23.51 11.33 11.10
C ASN A 234 24.98 11.12 11.51
N GLN A 235 25.30 9.99 12.16
CA GLN A 235 26.69 9.65 12.51
C GLN A 235 27.53 9.33 11.28
N LEU A 236 26.96 8.62 10.30
CA LEU A 236 27.64 8.30 9.04
C LEU A 236 27.90 9.57 8.22
N GLU A 237 26.92 10.47 8.16
CA GLU A 237 27.08 11.78 7.51
C GLU A 237 28.23 12.58 8.11
N LYS A 238 28.28 12.70 9.45
CA LYS A 238 29.41 13.37 10.13
C LYS A 238 30.76 12.75 9.79
N LYS A 239 30.84 11.41 9.73
CA LYS A 239 32.07 10.71 9.34
C LYS A 239 32.45 11.01 7.89
N LEU A 240 31.48 11.05 6.98
CA LEU A 240 31.72 11.41 5.59
C LEU A 240 32.24 12.84 5.46
N THR A 241 31.65 13.80 6.18
CA THR A 241 32.12 15.19 6.19
C THR A 241 33.55 15.30 6.71
N ILE A 242 33.90 14.58 7.78
CA ILE A 242 35.27 14.55 8.31
C ILE A 242 36.25 13.96 7.29
N LEU A 243 35.86 12.89 6.59
CA LEU A 243 36.70 12.27 5.56
C LEU A 243 36.89 13.19 4.36
N GLN A 244 35.83 13.86 3.90
CA GLN A 244 35.90 14.86 2.84
C GLN A 244 36.85 16.00 3.21
N GLN A 245 36.74 16.53 4.44
CA GLN A 245 37.64 17.57 4.93
C GLN A 245 39.10 17.11 4.93
N LYS A 246 39.36 15.88 5.40
CA LYS A 246 40.71 15.29 5.37
C LYS A 246 41.26 15.14 3.96
N ILE A 247 40.43 14.77 2.97
CA ILE A 247 40.86 14.69 1.57
C ILE A 247 41.29 16.08 1.08
N VAL A 248 40.49 17.11 1.33
CA VAL A 248 40.81 18.50 0.96
C VAL A 248 42.09 18.99 1.65
N ASP A 249 42.29 18.66 2.92
CA ASP A 249 43.49 19.04 3.66
C ASP A 249 44.74 18.29 3.16
N LEU A 250 44.60 17.03 2.73
CA LEU A 250 45.66 16.25 2.09
C LEU A 250 46.02 16.80 0.70
N GLU A 251 45.04 17.26 -0.07
CA GLU A 251 45.28 17.94 -1.36
C GLU A 251 46.00 19.28 -1.17
N LYS A 252 45.66 20.04 -0.12
CA LYS A 252 46.33 21.32 0.19
C LYS A 252 47.74 21.15 0.79
N SER A 253 48.01 20.02 1.44
CA SER A 253 49.30 19.76 2.10
C SER A 253 50.30 19.01 1.23
N GLN A 254 49.96 18.67 -0.02
CA GLN A 254 50.97 18.34 -1.03
C GLN A 254 51.62 19.63 -1.56
N PRO A 255 52.90 19.92 -1.23
CA PRO A 255 53.62 20.95 -1.95
C PRO A 255 53.86 20.45 -3.37
N SER A 256 53.54 21.31 -4.34
CA SER A 256 53.82 21.14 -5.75
C SER A 256 55.24 20.61 -6.01
N LYS A 257 55.36 19.30 -6.19
CA LYS A 257 56.50 18.70 -6.88
C LYS A 257 56.01 17.61 -7.83
N LEU A 258 56.26 17.94 -9.10
CA LEU A 258 56.36 17.06 -10.26
C LEU A 258 55.03 16.64 -10.88
N THR A 259 54.65 17.43 -11.89
CA THR A 259 54.19 16.85 -13.16
C THR A 259 55.04 15.64 -13.54
N PRO A 260 54.41 14.61 -14.10
CA PRO A 260 54.81 14.19 -15.42
C PRO A 260 53.67 14.47 -16.40
N LYS A 261 54.07 15.18 -17.46
CA LYS A 261 53.39 15.26 -18.75
C LYS A 261 52.79 13.88 -19.10
N PRO A 262 51.51 13.79 -19.52
CA PRO A 262 50.98 12.52 -20.00
C PRO A 262 51.75 12.14 -21.26
N SER A 263 52.40 10.98 -21.22
CA SER A 263 52.96 10.35 -22.40
C SER A 263 51.81 9.92 -23.32
N ASN A 264 51.87 10.30 -24.59
CA ASN A 264 50.90 9.94 -25.63
C ASN A 264 50.79 8.42 -25.90
N GLN A 265 51.48 7.55 -25.16
CA GLN A 265 51.43 6.10 -25.36
C GLN A 265 50.25 5.40 -24.66
N ASP A 266 49.61 6.02 -23.66
CA ASP A 266 48.52 5.37 -22.92
C ASP A 266 47.12 5.63 -23.53
N MET A 267 46.98 6.61 -24.43
CA MET A 267 45.71 6.82 -25.17
C MET A 267 45.55 5.87 -26.37
N GLU A 268 46.64 5.30 -26.90
CA GLU A 268 46.58 4.43 -28.09
C GLU A 268 46.23 2.97 -27.73
N ASN A 269 46.70 2.48 -26.57
CA ASN A 269 46.34 1.15 -26.07
C ASN A 269 44.88 1.06 -25.60
N ASN A 270 44.29 2.14 -25.09
CA ASN A 270 42.89 2.12 -24.64
C ASN A 270 41.88 2.23 -25.79
N LYS A 271 42.32 2.71 -26.98
CA LYS A 271 41.47 2.77 -28.17
C LYS A 271 41.39 1.41 -28.88
N GLN A 272 42.48 0.64 -28.91
CA GLN A 272 42.49 -0.73 -29.46
C GLN A 272 41.63 -1.73 -28.66
N ILE A 273 41.53 -1.56 -27.33
CA ILE A 273 40.70 -2.44 -26.50
C ILE A 273 39.21 -2.18 -26.76
N ILE A 274 38.80 -0.93 -26.97
CA ILE A 274 37.40 -0.56 -27.25
C ILE A 274 36.98 -1.01 -28.66
N ASP A 275 37.85 -0.89 -29.68
CA ASP A 275 37.52 -1.32 -31.04
C ASP A 275 37.43 -2.87 -31.18
N SER A 276 38.12 -3.63 -30.32
CA SER A 276 38.02 -5.10 -30.31
C SER A 276 36.75 -5.66 -29.66
N MET A 277 36.02 -4.84 -28.88
CA MET A 277 34.75 -5.24 -28.25
C MET A 277 33.50 -4.93 -29.10
N ILE A 278 33.60 -4.04 -30.10
CA ILE A 278 32.46 -3.65 -30.94
C ILE A 278 32.22 -4.62 -32.13
N ILE A 279 33.17 -5.51 -32.45
CA ILE A 279 33.06 -6.43 -33.61
C ILE A 279 32.46 -7.82 -33.24
N ARG A 280 32.00 -8.04 -32.00
CA ARG A 280 31.41 -9.33 -31.57
C ARG A 280 30.00 -9.27 -30.97
N ARG A 281 29.15 -8.35 -31.42
CA ARG A 281 27.69 -8.47 -31.24
C ARG A 281 26.95 -8.08 -32.50
#